data_AF-A0A0R2EMT5-F1
#
_entry.id   AF-A0A0R2EMT5-F1
#
_cell.length_a   1.000
_cell.length_b   1.000
_cell.length_c   1.000
_cell.angle_alpha   90.00
_cell.angle_beta   90.00
_cell.angle_gamma   90.00
#
_symmetry.space_group_name_H-M   'P 1'
#
loop_
_entity.id
_entity.type
_entity.pdbx_description
1 polymer ?
#
loop_
_entity_poly.entity_id
_entity_poly.type
_entity_poly.pdbx_seq_one_letter_code
_entity_poly.pdbx_strand_id
1 'polypeptide(L)'
;MQNPFGNQNNNQDFLKNLPTPPNYAKVTNDTGDIRIAKVGISWTTFWFGPLPALFRGDYYNFALILVTAANIALVGLVFNLPWLLGFPWSSLIFTLIYNRLYFQRLFDKGWRPADQASRELLIRNRYLKE
;
A
#
# COMPACT_ATOMS: atom_id res chain seq x y z
N MET A 1 21.93 19.60 -11.08
CA MET A 1 22.79 19.91 -9.92
C MET A 1 22.96 18.61 -9.14
N GLN A 2 24.17 18.04 -9.12
CA GLN A 2 24.46 16.88 -8.25
C GLN A 2 24.59 17.41 -6.82
N ASN A 3 23.83 16.86 -5.87
CA ASN A 3 23.92 17.23 -4.47
C ASN A 3 25.30 16.80 -3.92
N PRO A 4 26.16 17.73 -3.47
CA PRO A 4 27.51 17.43 -2.96
C PRO A 4 27.48 16.78 -1.57
N PHE A 5 26.32 16.77 -0.92
CA PHE A 5 26.04 15.97 0.26
C PHE A 5 25.19 14.79 -0.18
N GLY A 6 25.85 13.75 -0.68
CA GLY A 6 25.20 12.46 -0.89
C GLY A 6 24.59 12.04 0.44
N ASN A 7 23.26 12.00 0.50
CA ASN A 7 22.54 11.45 1.63
C ASN A 7 22.79 9.94 1.62
N GLN A 8 23.97 9.51 2.10
CA GLN A 8 24.30 8.11 2.38
C GLN A 8 23.46 7.68 3.58
N ASN A 9 22.19 7.46 3.30
CA ASN A 9 21.24 6.96 4.27
C ASN A 9 21.54 5.47 4.39
N ASN A 10 22.45 5.08 5.30
CA ASN A 10 22.93 3.70 5.51
C ASN A 10 21.78 2.66 5.56
N ASN A 11 20.60 3.07 6.03
CA ASN A 11 19.41 2.23 6.07
C ASN A 11 18.88 1.87 4.67
N GLN A 12 18.99 2.77 3.69
CA GLN A 12 18.52 2.53 2.33
C GLN A 12 19.49 1.65 1.54
N ASP A 13 20.79 1.78 1.77
CA ASP A 13 21.78 0.85 1.22
C ASP A 13 21.56 -0.57 1.75
N PHE A 14 21.16 -0.72 3.01
CA PHE A 14 20.72 -2.00 3.54
C PHE A 14 19.45 -2.54 2.87
N LEU A 15 18.38 -1.73 2.77
CA LEU A 15 17.13 -2.11 2.10
C LEU A 15 17.33 -2.43 0.61
N LYS A 16 18.34 -1.85 -0.02
CA LYS A 16 18.69 -2.13 -1.41
C LYS A 16 19.23 -3.53 -1.60
N ASN A 17 20.07 -3.99 -0.67
CA ASN A 17 20.76 -5.28 -0.74
C ASN A 17 19.99 -6.43 -0.07
N LEU A 18 18.83 -6.15 0.50
CA LEU A 18 17.98 -7.15 1.16
C LEU A 18 17.35 -8.10 0.12
N PRO A 19 17.57 -9.43 0.24
CA PRO A 19 16.81 -10.39 -0.55
C PRO A 19 15.33 -10.31 -0.16
N THR A 20 14.48 -9.96 -1.13
CA THR A 20 13.04 -9.86 -0.89
C THR A 20 12.35 -11.19 -1.19
N PRO A 21 11.35 -11.59 -0.39
CA PRO A 21 10.58 -12.79 -0.68
C PRO A 21 9.80 -12.66 -2.00
N PRO A 22 9.41 -13.78 -2.64
CA PRO A 22 8.83 -13.80 -3.99
C PRO A 22 7.44 -13.15 -4.10
N ASN A 23 6.85 -12.68 -3.00
CA ASN A 23 5.57 -11.97 -2.95
C ASN A 23 5.69 -10.52 -2.47
N TYR A 24 6.92 -9.99 -2.37
CA TYR A 24 7.18 -8.59 -2.05
C TYR A 24 7.73 -7.88 -3.28
N ALA A 25 7.26 -6.65 -3.49
CA ALA A 25 7.79 -5.77 -4.52
C ALA A 25 8.53 -4.62 -3.85
N LYS A 26 9.66 -4.26 -4.45
CA LYS A 26 10.50 -3.14 -4.06
C LYS A 26 10.37 -2.02 -5.09
N VAL A 27 10.09 -0.82 -4.60
CA VAL A 27 9.99 0.39 -5.41
C VAL A 27 10.95 1.44 -4.88
N THR A 28 11.52 2.21 -5.80
CA THR A 28 12.45 3.31 -5.52
C THR A 28 11.90 4.61 -6.13
N ASN A 29 12.25 5.75 -5.54
CA ASN A 29 12.03 7.05 -6.16
C ASN A 29 13.36 7.65 -6.66
N ASP A 30 13.27 8.81 -7.31
CA ASP A 30 14.43 9.55 -7.84
C ASP A 30 15.35 10.11 -6.75
N THR A 31 14.85 10.25 -5.51
CA THR A 31 15.64 10.69 -4.36
C THR A 31 16.40 9.56 -3.66
N GLY A 32 16.25 8.32 -4.15
CA GLY A 32 16.92 7.13 -3.63
C GLY A 32 16.14 6.36 -2.57
N ASP A 33 14.96 6.85 -2.15
CA ASP A 33 14.13 6.19 -1.15
C ASP A 33 13.58 4.87 -1.66
N ILE A 34 13.75 3.82 -0.86
CA ILE A 34 13.28 2.47 -1.17
C ILE A 34 12.12 2.10 -0.25
N ARG A 35 11.03 1.60 -0.85
CA ARG A 35 9.89 1.01 -0.12
C ARG A 35 9.68 -0.42 -0.57
N ILE A 36 9.52 -1.31 0.41
CA ILE A 36 9.24 -2.73 0.20
C ILE A 36 7.85 -3.00 0.76
N ALA A 37 6.98 -3.60 -0.05
CA ALA A 37 5.64 -3.97 0.39
C ALA A 37 5.19 -5.29 -0.24
N LYS A 38 4.33 -6.01 0.48
CA LYS A 38 3.73 -7.26 0.03
C LYS A 38 2.73 -6.97 -1.09
N VAL A 39 2.75 -7.79 -2.13
CA VAL A 39 1.75 -7.79 -3.20
C VAL A 39 0.68 -8.84 -2.91
N GLY A 40 -0.57 -8.53 -3.24
CA GLY A 40 -1.73 -9.39 -2.97
C GLY A 40 -2.44 -9.04 -1.67
N ILE A 41 -2.88 -10.05 -0.91
CA ILE A 41 -3.79 -9.88 0.23
C ILE A 41 -3.11 -9.21 1.43
N SER A 42 -3.74 -8.14 1.94
CA SER A 42 -3.35 -7.40 3.15
C SER A 42 -4.10 -7.92 4.39
N TRP A 43 -3.55 -8.96 5.00
CA TRP A 43 -4.08 -9.52 6.25
C TRP A 43 -4.07 -8.53 7.40
N THR A 44 -3.11 -7.61 7.43
CA THR A 44 -3.06 -6.57 8.47
C THR A 44 -4.21 -5.58 8.32
N THR A 45 -4.63 -5.24 7.10
CA THR A 45 -5.79 -4.38 6.87
C THR A 45 -7.10 -5.05 7.27
N PHE A 46 -7.16 -6.38 7.22
CA PHE A 46 -8.34 -7.13 7.66
C PHE A 46 -8.60 -6.95 9.15
N TRP A 47 -7.57 -7.17 9.96
CA TRP A 47 -7.67 -7.16 11.43
C TRP A 47 -7.59 -5.76 12.03
N PHE A 48 -6.80 -4.87 11.44
CA PHE A 48 -6.49 -3.56 12.01
C PHE A 48 -7.11 -2.38 11.23
N GLY A 49 -7.92 -2.67 10.21
CA GLY A 49 -8.61 -1.67 9.40
C GLY A 49 -7.65 -0.62 8.82
N PRO A 50 -7.77 0.66 9.19
CA PRO A 50 -6.97 1.74 8.61
C PRO A 50 -5.56 1.88 9.20
N LEU A 51 -5.23 1.24 10.34
CA LEU A 51 -3.93 1.41 11.01
C LEU A 51 -2.72 1.08 10.11
N PRO A 52 -2.72 0.02 9.29
CA PRO A 52 -1.62 -0.26 8.37
C PRO A 52 -1.39 0.83 7.33
N ALA A 53 -2.41 1.60 6.97
CA ALA A 53 -2.27 2.74 6.05
C ALA A 53 -1.62 3.94 6.74
N LEU A 54 -1.98 4.17 8.02
CA LEU A 54 -1.37 5.22 8.84
C LEU A 54 0.13 4.99 9.02
N PHE A 55 0.54 3.78 9.44
CA PHE A 55 1.95 3.46 9.66
C PHE A 55 2.78 3.45 8.38
N ARG A 56 2.15 3.28 7.21
CA ARG A 56 2.82 3.30 5.91
C ARG A 56 2.95 4.71 5.31
N GLY A 57 2.40 5.72 6.01
CA GLY A 57 2.36 7.11 5.54
C GLY A 57 1.46 7.30 4.31
N ASP A 58 0.44 6.45 4.15
CA ASP A 58 -0.56 6.57 3.08
C ASP A 58 -1.86 7.15 3.63
N TYR A 59 -1.82 8.45 3.91
CA TYR A 59 -2.94 9.20 4.48
C TYR A 59 -4.19 9.19 3.61
N TYR A 60 -4.05 9.04 2.30
CA TYR A 60 -5.22 8.99 1.43
C TYR A 60 -5.93 7.65 1.55
N ASN A 61 -5.21 6.53 1.44
CA ASN A 61 -5.86 5.23 1.60
C ASN A 61 -6.38 5.07 3.04
N PHE A 62 -5.71 5.66 4.03
CA PHE A 62 -6.23 5.79 5.39
C PHE A 62 -7.58 6.50 5.43
N ALA A 63 -7.68 7.71 4.86
CA ALA A 63 -8.93 8.47 4.81
C ALA A 63 -10.01 7.73 4.01
N LEU A 64 -9.63 7.08 2.90
CA LEU A 64 -10.55 6.32 2.05
C LEU A 64 -11.17 5.14 2.81
N ILE A 65 -10.38 4.40 3.59
CA ILE A 65 -10.88 3.31 4.44
C ILE A 65 -11.87 3.85 5.49
N LEU A 66 -11.53 4.97 6.15
CA LEU A 66 -12.39 5.61 7.15
C LEU A 66 -13.72 6.09 6.56
N VAL A 67 -13.66 6.81 5.43
CA VAL A 67 -14.85 7.31 4.74
C VAL A 67 -15.72 6.15 4.28
N THR A 68 -15.13 5.07 3.76
CA THR A 68 -15.88 3.88 3.35
C THR A 68 -16.54 3.21 4.56
N ALA A 69 -15.83 3.08 5.69
CA ALA A 69 -16.40 2.53 6.92
C ALA A 69 -17.58 3.38 7.44
N ALA A 70 -17.42 4.70 7.46
CA ALA A 70 -18.47 5.63 7.88
C ALA A 70 -19.70 5.58 6.97
N ASN A 71 -19.50 5.48 5.64
CA ASN A 71 -20.60 5.33 4.69
C ASN A 71 -21.37 4.03 4.90
N ILE A 72 -20.68 2.90 5.09
CA ILE A 72 -21.32 1.61 5.36
C ILE A 72 -22.12 1.67 6.66
N ALA A 73 -21.57 2.29 7.71
CA ALA A 73 -22.29 2.49 8.97
C ALA A 73 -23.52 3.38 8.80
N LEU A 74 -23.41 4.47 8.05
CA LEU A 74 -24.52 5.38 7.77
C LEU A 74 -25.63 4.68 6.98
N VAL A 75 -25.31 3.88 5.97
CA VAL A 75 -26.27 3.03 5.25
C VAL A 75 -26.93 2.03 6.20
N GLY A 76 -26.15 1.40 7.08
CA GLY A 76 -26.65 0.50 8.12
C GLY A 76 -27.68 1.16 9.03
N LEU A 77 -27.43 2.41 9.43
CA LEU A 77 -28.34 3.18 10.29
C LEU A 77 -29.59 3.66 9.53
N VAL A 78 -29.43 4.25 8.34
CA VAL A 78 -30.53 4.84 7.55
C VAL A 78 -31.54 3.78 7.11
N PHE A 79 -31.08 2.60 6.72
CA PHE A 79 -31.94 1.52 6.24
C PHE A 79 -32.26 0.47 7.31
N ASN A 80 -31.89 0.72 8.58
CA ASN A 80 -32.11 -0.20 9.70
C ASN A 80 -31.58 -1.62 9.44
N LEU A 81 -30.35 -1.72 8.95
CA LEU A 81 -29.65 -2.96 8.62
C LEU A 81 -28.54 -3.25 9.65
N PRO A 82 -28.85 -3.81 10.82
CA PRO A 82 -27.90 -3.96 11.93
C PRO A 82 -26.71 -4.88 11.60
N TRP A 83 -26.88 -5.81 10.66
CA TRP A 83 -25.81 -6.69 10.18
C TRP A 83 -24.66 -5.94 9.48
N LEU A 84 -24.90 -4.73 8.98
CA LEU A 84 -23.85 -3.86 8.42
C LEU A 84 -22.94 -3.25 9.49
N LEU A 85 -23.39 -3.16 10.75
CA LEU A 85 -22.61 -2.64 11.87
C LEU A 85 -21.86 -3.75 12.61
N GLY A 86 -22.35 -4.99 12.55
CA GLY A 86 -21.77 -6.13 13.26
C GLY A 86 -20.50 -6.71 12.63
N PHE A 87 -20.17 -6.34 11.39
CA PHE A 87 -19.00 -6.88 10.69
C PHE A 87 -18.20 -5.76 10.00
N PRO A 88 -16.85 -5.79 10.04
CA PRO A 88 -16.01 -4.76 9.42
C PRO A 88 -15.91 -4.95 7.90
N TRP A 89 -17.02 -4.69 7.20
CA TRP A 89 -17.15 -4.84 5.74
C TRP A 89 -16.12 -4.02 4.97
N SER A 90 -15.80 -2.82 5.43
CA SER A 90 -14.75 -1.99 4.84
C SER A 90 -13.40 -2.69 4.89
N SER A 91 -13.01 -3.24 6.04
CA SER A 91 -11.75 -3.98 6.17
C SER A 91 -11.67 -5.15 5.20
N LEU A 92 -12.76 -5.93 5.03
CA LEU A 92 -12.80 -7.06 4.09
C LEU A 92 -12.54 -6.63 2.64
N ILE A 93 -13.19 -5.55 2.19
CA ILE A 93 -12.99 -5.00 0.85
C ILE A 93 -11.53 -4.56 0.69
N PHE A 94 -11.03 -3.79 1.66
CA PHE A 94 -9.68 -3.23 1.61
C PHE A 94 -8.59 -4.28 1.78
N THR A 95 -8.84 -5.41 2.42
CA THR A 95 -7.90 -6.55 2.47
C THR A 95 -7.46 -7.01 1.08
N LEU A 96 -8.35 -6.95 0.09
CA LEU A 96 -8.06 -7.37 -1.28
C LEU A 96 -7.47 -6.25 -2.12
N ILE A 97 -7.98 -5.02 -1.98
CA ILE A 97 -7.64 -3.92 -2.89
C ILE A 97 -6.54 -2.99 -2.36
N TYR A 98 -6.31 -2.93 -1.04
CA TYR A 98 -5.45 -1.91 -0.43
C TYR A 98 -4.01 -1.96 -0.94
N ASN A 99 -3.40 -3.14 -1.01
CA ASN A 99 -2.02 -3.24 -1.49
C ASN A 99 -1.89 -2.77 -2.93
N ARG A 100 -2.88 -3.06 -3.79
CA ARG A 100 -2.93 -2.55 -5.16
C ARG A 100 -3.03 -1.02 -5.20
N LEU A 101 -3.96 -0.44 -4.43
CA LEU A 101 -4.15 1.01 -4.36
C LEU A 101 -2.89 1.72 -3.83
N TYR A 102 -2.19 1.10 -2.88
CA TYR A 102 -0.93 1.60 -2.35
C TYR A 102 0.15 1.69 -3.44
N PHE A 103 0.35 0.62 -4.22
CA PHE A 103 1.33 0.63 -5.31
C PHE A 103 0.95 1.58 -6.45
N GLN A 104 -0.33 1.66 -6.83
CA GLN A 104 -0.78 2.61 -7.84
C GLN A 104 -0.44 4.05 -7.46
N ARG A 105 -0.70 4.42 -6.21
CA ARG A 105 -0.33 5.75 -5.70
C ARG A 105 1.15 6.02 -5.64
N LEU A 106 1.96 5.00 -5.36
CA LEU A 106 3.41 5.12 -5.45
C LEU A 106 3.81 5.46 -6.89
N PHE A 107 3.26 4.75 -7.88
CA PHE A 107 3.54 5.03 -9.30
C PHE A 107 3.06 6.42 -9.71
N ASP A 108 1.90 6.87 -9.23
CA ASP A 108 1.41 8.25 -9.48
C ASP A 108 2.34 9.32 -8.88
N LYS A 109 3.04 8.99 -7.78
CA LYS A 109 4.06 9.84 -7.16
C LYS A 109 5.44 9.74 -7.83
N GLY A 110 5.57 9.03 -8.95
CA GLY A 110 6.81 8.86 -9.70
C GLY A 110 7.71 7.73 -9.21
N TRP A 111 7.24 6.88 -8.29
CA TRP A 111 8.03 5.71 -7.86
C TRP A 111 8.12 4.69 -8.99
N ARG A 112 9.24 3.98 -9.08
CA ARG A 112 9.51 2.94 -10.09
C ARG A 112 9.93 1.63 -9.43
N PRO A 113 9.70 0.48 -10.08
CA PRO A 113 10.23 -0.79 -9.59
C PRO A 113 11.75 -0.72 -9.47
N ALA A 114 12.31 -1.16 -8.33
CA ALA A 114 13.75 -1.10 -8.10
C ALA A 114 14.52 -2.25 -8.79
N ASP A 115 13.86 -3.39 -8.98
CA ASP A 115 14.46 -4.62 -9.50
C ASP A 115 13.57 -5.24 -10.59
N GLN A 116 14.18 -5.97 -11.53
CA GLN A 116 13.45 -6.66 -12.62
C GLN A 116 12.42 -7.67 -12.07
N ALA A 117 12.77 -8.42 -11.02
CA ALA A 117 11.86 -9.35 -10.35
C ALA A 117 10.64 -8.62 -9.76
N SER A 118 10.85 -7.43 -9.16
CA SER A 118 9.76 -6.61 -8.64
C SER A 118 8.86 -6.09 -9.77
N ARG A 119 9.45 -5.69 -10.90
CA ARG A 119 8.71 -5.25 -12.09
C ARG A 119 7.82 -6.37 -12.64
N GLU A 120 8.38 -7.54 -12.87
CA GLU A 120 7.65 -8.70 -13.38
C GLU A 120 6.51 -9.12 -12.43
N LEU A 121 6.75 -9.08 -11.12
CA LEU A 121 5.75 -9.37 -10.12
C LEU A 121 4.59 -8.36 -10.15
N LEU A 122 4.92 -7.08 -10.28
CA LEU A 122 3.93 -6.01 -10.37
C LEU A 122 3.12 -6.07 -11.68
N ILE A 123 3.75 -6.43 -12.80
CA ILE A 123 3.07 -6.66 -14.08
C ILE A 123 2.15 -7.88 -14.00
N ARG A 124 2.66 -9.01 -13.47
CA ARG A 124 1.90 -10.25 -13.29
C ARG A 124 0.64 -10.05 -12.46
N ASN A 125 0.72 -9.21 -11.42
CA ASN A 125 -0.42 -8.89 -10.55
C ASN A 125 -1.28 -7.72 -11.06
N ARG A 126 -1.01 -7.19 -12.27
CA ARG A 126 -1.72 -6.05 -12.89
C ARG A 126 -1.67 -4.76 -12.09
N TYR A 127 -0.56 -4.54 -11.36
CA TYR A 127 -0.33 -3.31 -10.59
C TYR A 127 0.36 -2.25 -11.45
N LEU A 128 1.20 -2.70 -12.41
CA LEU A 128 1.87 -1.86 -13.39
C LEU A 128 1.35 -2.24 -14.79
N LYS A 129 1.02 -1.23 -15.62
CA LYS A 129 0.75 -1.43 -17.05
C LYS A 129 2.08 -1.32 -17.79
N GLU A 130 2.28 -2.19 -18.78
CA GLU A 130 3.48 -2.20 -19.65
C GLU A 130 3.65 -0.88 -20.40
#